data_AF-A0A527CU74-F1
#
_entry.id   AF-A0A527CU74-F1
#
_cell.length_a   1.000
_cell.length_b   1.000
_cell.length_c   1.000
_cell.angle_alpha   90.00
_cell.angle_beta   90.00
_cell.angle_gamma   90.00
#
_symmetry.space_group_name_H-M   'P 1'
#
loop_
_entity.id
_entity.type
_entity.pdbx_description
1 polymer ?
#
loop_
_entity_poly.entity_id
_entity_poly.type
_entity_poly.pdbx_seq_one_letter_code
_entity_poly.pdbx_strand_id
1 'polypeptide(L)'
;PRLDRAVDPLWISRQSLEAGDDMLKPGCGWLPASWMPQSGLRRALRTVARADDIALADYGTPLGLPPLRQLLARRMAGHGIEASPEQIMLTESGTQAIDLLCR
;
A
#
# COMPACT_ATOMS: atom_id res chain seq x y z
N PRO A 1 -19.39 18.78 37.91
CA PRO A 1 -19.52 18.76 36.44
C PRO A 1 -18.60 17.68 35.82
N ARG A 2 -19.14 16.75 35.04
CA ARG A 2 -18.31 15.81 34.27
C ARG A 2 -17.73 16.60 33.09
N LEU A 3 -16.44 16.91 33.15
CA LEU A 3 -15.71 17.47 32.01
C LEU A 3 -15.74 16.42 30.90
N ASP A 4 -16.21 16.80 29.71
CA ASP A 4 -15.96 16.02 28.50
C ASP A 4 -14.45 15.77 28.45
N ARG A 5 -14.05 14.50 28.48
CA ARG A 5 -12.66 14.15 28.22
C ARG A 5 -12.39 14.61 26.80
N ALA A 6 -11.70 15.74 26.65
CA ALA A 6 -11.12 16.12 25.38
C ALA A 6 -10.22 14.97 24.95
N VAL A 7 -10.71 14.18 24.00
CA VAL A 7 -10.00 13.03 23.48
C VAL A 7 -8.85 13.59 22.67
N ASP A 8 -7.64 13.50 23.22
CA ASP A 8 -6.43 13.94 22.52
C ASP A 8 -6.20 13.01 21.30
N PRO A 9 -6.27 13.54 20.06
CA PRO A 9 -6.09 12.75 18.86
C PRO A 9 -4.69 12.11 18.76
N LEU A 10 -3.67 12.78 19.30
CA LEU A 10 -2.29 12.26 19.33
C LEU A 10 -2.16 11.13 20.34
N TRP A 11 -2.82 11.24 21.49
CA TRP A 11 -2.89 10.15 22.47
C TRP A 11 -3.61 8.92 21.90
N ILE A 12 -4.74 9.10 21.19
CA ILE A 12 -5.42 8.00 20.49
C ILE A 12 -4.54 7.36 19.43
N SER A 13 -3.84 8.18 18.63
CA SER A 13 -2.97 7.68 17.58
C SER A 13 -1.81 6.86 18.16
N ARG A 14 -1.18 7.34 19.25
CA ARG A 14 -0.16 6.59 19.99
C ARG A 14 -0.70 5.31 20.59
N GLN A 15 -1.84 5.36 21.26
CA GLN A 15 -2.44 4.17 21.87
C GLN A 15 -2.78 3.12 20.80
N SER A 16 -3.21 3.54 19.61
CA SER A 16 -3.48 2.63 18.49
C SER A 16 -2.20 1.99 17.92
N LEU A 17 -1.09 2.73 17.90
CA LEU A 17 0.22 2.25 17.45
C LEU A 17 0.91 1.34 18.47
N GLU A 18 0.72 1.62 19.77
CA GLU A 18 1.31 0.87 20.89
C GLU A 18 0.43 -0.28 21.39
N ALA A 19 -0.81 -0.39 20.90
CA ALA A 19 -1.72 -1.46 21.25
C ALA A 19 -1.12 -2.83 20.91
N GLY A 20 -1.00 -3.71 21.91
CA GLY A 20 -0.54 -5.08 21.74
C GLY A 20 -1.48 -5.92 20.87
N ASP A 21 -1.05 -7.11 20.49
CA ASP A 21 -1.81 -8.00 19.59
C ASP A 21 -3.19 -8.40 20.16
N ASP A 22 -3.34 -8.39 21.48
CA ASP A 22 -4.60 -8.71 22.18
C ASP A 22 -5.60 -7.54 22.22
N MET A 23 -5.19 -6.34 21.81
CA MET A 23 -6.07 -5.17 21.76
C MET A 23 -6.75 -5.04 20.40
N LEU A 24 -8.08 -4.91 20.44
CA LEU A 24 -8.85 -4.52 19.26
C LEU A 24 -8.47 -3.10 18.85
N LYS A 25 -8.19 -2.92 17.55
CA LYS A 25 -7.79 -1.64 16.93
C LYS A 25 -8.87 -1.14 15.96
N PRO A 26 -10.12 -0.88 16.44
CA PRO A 26 -11.20 -0.47 15.56
C PRO A 26 -10.89 0.91 14.96
N GLY A 27 -11.10 1.05 13.64
CA GLY A 27 -10.89 2.31 12.93
C GLY A 27 -9.47 2.56 12.43
N CYS A 28 -8.49 1.72 12.77
CA CYS A 28 -7.08 1.92 12.38
C CYS A 28 -6.80 1.63 10.89
N GLY A 29 -7.81 1.24 10.10
CA GLY A 29 -7.68 0.98 8.65
C GLY A 29 -6.78 -0.19 8.27
N TRP A 30 -6.18 -0.89 9.24
CA TRP A 30 -5.28 -2.02 9.01
C TRP A 30 -6.06 -3.28 8.65
N LEU A 31 -5.51 -4.03 7.71
CA LEU A 31 -6.01 -5.37 7.40
C LEU A 31 -5.54 -6.35 8.48
N PRO A 32 -6.34 -7.40 8.81
CA PRO A 32 -5.91 -8.47 9.69
C PRO A 32 -4.59 -9.10 9.22
N ALA A 33 -3.69 -9.43 10.13
CA ALA A 33 -2.40 -10.03 9.79
C ALA A 33 -2.56 -11.36 9.00
N SER A 34 -3.62 -12.11 9.29
CA SER A 34 -3.95 -13.35 8.57
C SER A 34 -4.31 -13.15 7.09
N TRP A 35 -4.66 -11.94 6.67
CA TRP A 35 -4.95 -11.61 5.27
C TRP A 35 -3.68 -11.30 4.47
N MET A 36 -2.55 -11.05 5.14
CA MET A 36 -1.29 -10.75 4.46
C MET A 36 -0.71 -12.02 3.83
N PRO A 37 -0.37 -12.01 2.52
CA PRO A 37 0.15 -13.18 1.81
C PRO A 37 1.64 -13.41 2.12
N GLN A 38 1.96 -13.74 3.38
CA GLN A 38 3.32 -13.84 3.91
C GLN A 38 4.21 -14.81 3.11
N SER A 39 3.68 -15.98 2.72
CA SER A 39 4.42 -16.97 1.93
C SER A 39 4.77 -16.45 0.52
N GLY A 40 3.82 -15.75 -0.11
CA GLY A 40 3.99 -15.10 -1.41
C GLY A 40 5.04 -14.00 -1.34
N LEU A 41 4.98 -13.14 -0.31
CA LEU A 41 5.95 -12.07 -0.09
C LEU A 41 7.37 -12.62 0.11
N ARG A 42 7.53 -13.63 0.97
CA ARG A 42 8.83 -14.31 1.19
C ARG A 42 9.37 -14.96 -0.07
N ARG A 43 8.51 -15.48 -0.95
CA ARG A 43 8.93 -16.02 -2.25
C ARG A 43 9.37 -14.90 -3.18
N ALA A 44 8.60 -13.81 -3.29
CA ALA A 44 8.92 -12.68 -4.15
C ALA A 44 10.26 -12.05 -3.77
N LEU A 45 10.50 -11.82 -2.48
CA LEU A 45 11.77 -11.27 -1.98
C LEU A 45 12.97 -12.16 -2.34
N ARG A 46 12.85 -13.49 -2.23
CA ARG A 46 13.93 -14.42 -2.65
C ARG A 46 14.15 -14.43 -4.16
N THR A 47 13.11 -14.18 -4.94
CA THR A 47 13.24 -14.04 -6.40
C THR A 47 13.96 -12.75 -6.75
N VAL A 48 13.56 -11.63 -6.16
CA VAL A 48 14.18 -10.32 -6.38
C VAL A 48 15.64 -10.31 -5.93
N ALA A 49 15.96 -10.91 -4.78
CA ALA A 49 17.33 -11.01 -4.27
C ALA A 49 18.28 -11.85 -5.15
N ARG A 50 17.76 -12.56 -6.16
CA ARG A 50 18.56 -13.35 -7.13
C ARG A 50 18.51 -12.78 -8.54
N ALA A 51 17.78 -11.68 -8.75
CA ALA A 51 17.71 -11.01 -10.04
C ALA A 51 19.01 -10.21 -10.31
N ASP A 52 19.18 -9.74 -11.55
CA ASP A 52 20.31 -8.89 -11.91
C ASP A 52 20.33 -7.60 -11.06
N ASP A 53 21.53 -7.11 -10.74
CA ASP A 53 21.74 -5.91 -9.92
C ASP A 53 21.02 -4.68 -10.48
N ILE A 54 20.94 -4.57 -11.81
CA ILE A 54 20.20 -3.53 -12.53
C ILE A 54 18.72 -3.54 -12.12
N ALA A 55 18.10 -4.71 -12.00
CA ALA A 55 16.70 -4.82 -11.63
C ALA A 55 16.44 -4.46 -10.14
N LEU A 56 17.49 -4.44 -9.32
CA LEU A 56 17.40 -4.17 -7.89
C LEU A 56 17.74 -2.72 -7.52
N ALA A 57 18.75 -2.14 -8.18
CA ALA A 57 19.39 -0.91 -7.73
C ALA A 57 19.32 0.26 -8.72
N ASP A 58 18.99 0.02 -9.99
CA ASP A 58 18.83 1.12 -10.95
C ASP A 58 17.50 1.85 -10.77
N TYR A 59 17.47 3.08 -11.28
CA TYR A 59 16.25 3.87 -11.34
C TYR A 59 15.20 3.20 -12.23
N GLY A 60 13.98 3.10 -11.70
CA GLY A 60 12.81 2.69 -12.48
C GLY A 60 12.34 3.76 -13.46
N THR A 61 11.42 3.39 -14.36
CA THR A 61 10.75 4.36 -15.23
C THR A 61 9.78 5.24 -14.44
N PRO A 62 9.51 6.49 -14.85
CA PRO A 62 8.55 7.36 -14.16
C PRO A 62 7.14 6.79 -14.01
N LEU A 63 6.70 5.95 -14.95
CA LEU A 63 5.39 5.28 -14.89
C LEU A 63 5.37 4.05 -13.96
N GLY A 64 6.53 3.60 -13.49
CA GLY A 64 6.69 2.36 -12.73
C GLY A 64 6.75 1.09 -13.57
N LEU A 65 6.95 -0.04 -12.88
CA LEU A 65 7.26 -1.36 -13.44
C LEU A 65 6.24 -1.80 -14.54
N PRO A 66 6.66 -1.96 -15.81
CA PRO A 66 5.74 -2.24 -16.92
C PRO A 66 4.91 -3.54 -16.76
N PRO A 67 5.48 -4.69 -16.32
CA PRO A 67 4.69 -5.89 -16.05
C PRO A 67 3.54 -5.70 -15.05
N LEU A 68 3.75 -4.86 -14.02
CA LEU A 68 2.72 -4.58 -13.02
C LEU A 68 1.59 -3.73 -13.62
N ARG A 69 1.92 -2.73 -14.45
CA ARG A 69 0.91 -1.94 -15.18
C ARG A 69 0.06 -2.80 -16.12
N GLN A 70 0.66 -3.76 -16.81
CA GLN A 70 -0.08 -4.72 -17.65
C GLN A 70 -1.02 -5.64 -16.85
N LEU A 71 -0.61 -6.03 -15.64
CA LEU A 71 -1.46 -6.81 -14.74
C LEU A 71 -2.65 -5.98 -14.25
N LEU A 72 -2.40 -4.72 -13.86
CA LEU A 72 -3.42 -3.79 -13.41
C LEU A 72 -4.44 -3.48 -14.51
N ALA A 73 -4.00 -3.19 -15.74
CA ALA A 73 -4.89 -2.97 -16.88
C ALA A 73 -5.86 -4.15 -17.08
N ARG A 74 -5.35 -5.39 -17.05
CA ARG A 74 -6.18 -6.60 -17.15
C ARG A 74 -7.17 -6.73 -16.00
N ARG A 75 -6.75 -6.41 -14.77
CA ARG A 75 -7.63 -6.43 -13.59
C ARG A 75 -8.72 -5.36 -13.68
N MET A 76 -8.37 -4.16 -14.13
CA MET A 76 -9.31 -3.04 -14.32
C MET A 76 -10.36 -3.37 -15.39
N ALA A 77 -9.96 -3.97 -16.51
CA ALA A 77 -10.90 -4.46 -17.52
C ALA A 77 -11.89 -5.48 -16.95
N GLY A 78 -11.44 -6.37 -16.05
CA GLY A 78 -12.32 -7.29 -15.31
C GLY A 78 -13.36 -6.59 -14.41
N HIS A 79 -13.16 -5.31 -14.09
CA HIS A 79 -14.11 -4.45 -13.38
C HIS A 79 -14.85 -3.47 -14.32
N GLY A 80 -14.74 -3.62 -15.64
CA GLY A 80 -15.37 -2.75 -16.63
C GLY A 80 -14.68 -1.39 -16.81
N ILE A 81 -13.43 -1.25 -16.35
CA ILE A 81 -12.63 -0.03 -16.51
C ILE A 81 -11.61 -0.27 -17.62
N GLU A 82 -11.89 0.27 -18.81
CA GLU A 82 -10.97 0.20 -19.95
C GLU A 82 -9.84 1.23 -19.78
N ALA A 83 -8.62 0.73 -19.56
CA ALA A 83 -7.42 1.54 -19.48
C ALA A 83 -6.22 0.78 -20.07
N SER A 84 -5.50 1.40 -21.01
CA SER A 84 -4.26 0.85 -21.52
C SER A 84 -3.14 0.96 -20.48
N PRO A 85 -2.11 0.10 -20.51
CA PRO A 85 -0.98 0.19 -19.58
C PRO A 85 -0.28 1.56 -19.60
N GLU A 86 -0.30 2.27 -20.74
CA GLU A 86 0.27 3.60 -20.94
C GLU A 86 -0.52 4.70 -20.22
N GLN A 87 -1.79 4.43 -19.88
CA GLN A 87 -2.66 5.31 -19.10
C GLN A 87 -2.55 5.06 -17.59
N ILE A 88 -1.69 4.12 -17.16
CA ILE A 88 -1.50 3.75 -15.77
C ILE A 88 -0.11 4.21 -15.31
N MET A 89 -0.05 4.93 -14.20
CA MET A 89 1.18 5.28 -13.49
C MET A 89 1.13 4.65 -12.10
N LEU A 90 2.23 4.03 -11.67
CA LEU A 90 2.35 3.51 -10.31
C LEU A 90 2.78 4.62 -9.36
N THR A 91 2.17 4.64 -8.17
CA THR A 91 2.53 5.52 -7.07
C THR A 91 2.90 4.67 -5.85
N GLU A 92 3.72 5.22 -4.96
CA GLU A 92 4.10 4.62 -3.67
C GLU A 92 2.87 4.32 -2.81
N SER A 93 1.83 5.15 -2.91
CA SER A 93 0.59 4.98 -2.16
C SER A 93 -0.58 5.73 -2.78
N GLY A 94 -1.78 5.45 -2.26
CA GLY A 94 -2.98 6.26 -2.55
C GLY A 94 -2.84 7.71 -2.08
N THR A 95 -2.14 7.95 -0.97
CA THR A 95 -1.85 9.31 -0.48
C THR A 95 -1.00 10.08 -1.49
N GLN A 96 0.05 9.47 -2.03
CA GLN A 96 0.86 10.12 -3.08
C GLN A 96 0.05 10.35 -4.36
N ALA A 97 -0.83 9.43 -4.74
CA ALA A 97 -1.69 9.61 -5.91
C ALA A 97 -2.62 10.83 -5.75
N ILE A 98 -3.21 11.00 -4.56
CA ILE A 98 -4.06 12.16 -4.25
C ILE A 98 -3.23 13.45 -4.24
N ASP A 99 -2.05 13.44 -3.62
CA ASP A 99 -1.15 14.59 -3.61
C ASP A 99 -0.78 15.03 -5.04
N LEU A 100 -0.50 14.10 -5.95
CA LEU A 100 -0.23 14.40 -7.35
C LEU A 100 -1.45 14.99 -8.09
N LEU A 101 -2.66 14.56 -7.74
CA LEU A 101 -3.90 15.05 -8.35
C LEU A 101 -4.25 16.49 -7.90
N CYS A 102 -3.95 16.82 -6.66
CA CYS A 102 -4.36 18.08 -6.03
C CYS A 102 -3.34 19.21 -6.15
N ARG A 103 -2.19 18.98 -6.79
CA ARG A 103 -1.14 19.99 -7.01
C ARG A 103 -1.43 20.92 -8.18
#